data_AF-A0A926G141-F1
#
_entry.id   AF-A0A926G141-F1
#
_cell.length_a   1.000
_cell.length_b   1.000
_cell.length_c   1.000
_cell.angle_alpha   90.00
_cell.angle_beta   90.00
_cell.angle_gamma   90.00
#
_symmetry.space_group_name_H-M   'P 1'
#
loop_
_entity.id
_entity.type
_entity.pdbx_description
1 polymer ?
#
loop_
_entity_poly.entity_id
_entity_poly.type
_entity_poly.pdbx_seq_one_letter_code
_entity_poly.pdbx_strand_id
1 'polypeptide(L)'
;MKYLMVAAALLAGTATQANAQIVTKKLQIVASGFEGGAPIGTVKGIFEFTYNSGAFLTPPAPVTLTGFNAPYAGTALFSFNKMNDMLTVGNNIGFGSYTLSPATAGFGFFLKNVSTNPNIDSFGYSTGGGKIWHASNITVSPASAVPEASAWAMMIGGFGAAGGVLRAARRRRASGQAFA
;
A
#
# COMPACT_ATOMS: atom_id res chain seq x y z
N MET A 1 -20.60 -64.68 1.25
CA MET A 1 -20.49 -63.49 0.39
C MET A 1 -20.30 -62.28 1.29
N LYS A 2 -19.13 -61.62 1.18
CA LYS A 2 -18.68 -60.51 2.03
C LYS A 2 -19.18 -59.19 1.44
N TYR A 3 -19.90 -58.38 2.21
CA TYR A 3 -20.18 -56.98 1.87
C TYR A 3 -19.45 -56.07 2.85
N LEU A 4 -18.50 -55.31 2.30
CA LEU A 4 -17.71 -54.31 3.02
C LEU A 4 -18.34 -52.94 2.71
N MET A 5 -19.10 -52.38 3.65
CA MET A 5 -19.63 -51.02 3.52
C MET A 5 -18.56 -50.03 4.02
N VAL A 6 -18.04 -49.21 3.10
CA VAL A 6 -17.13 -48.11 3.39
C VAL A 6 -17.97 -46.87 3.70
N ALA A 7 -17.93 -46.41 4.95
CA ALA A 7 -18.52 -45.15 5.38
C ALA A 7 -17.57 -43.99 5.04
N ALA A 8 -17.86 -43.26 3.96
CA ALA A 8 -17.20 -41.99 3.67
C ALA A 8 -17.85 -40.88 4.50
N ALA A 9 -17.24 -40.56 5.64
CA ALA A 9 -17.64 -39.42 6.46
C ALA A 9 -17.33 -38.12 5.72
N LEU A 10 -18.39 -37.41 5.30
CA LEU A 10 -18.30 -36.04 4.80
C LEU A 10 -17.73 -35.13 5.89
N LEU A 11 -16.43 -34.84 5.82
CA LEU A 11 -15.83 -33.68 6.48
C LEU A 11 -16.22 -32.43 5.69
N ALA A 12 -17.48 -32.00 5.84
CA ALA A 12 -17.92 -30.68 5.44
C ALA A 12 -17.32 -29.67 6.44
N GLY A 13 -16.04 -29.32 6.23
CA GLY A 13 -15.41 -28.22 6.94
C GLY A 13 -16.21 -26.95 6.66
N THR A 14 -16.76 -26.34 7.70
CA THR A 14 -17.40 -25.04 7.61
C THR A 14 -16.35 -24.04 7.14
N ALA A 15 -16.48 -23.54 5.92
CA ALA A 15 -15.63 -22.47 5.43
C ALA A 15 -15.86 -21.26 6.35
N THR A 16 -14.88 -20.97 7.20
CA THR A 16 -14.88 -19.75 8.00
C THR A 16 -14.71 -18.59 7.04
N GLN A 17 -15.80 -17.86 6.81
CA GLN A 17 -15.74 -16.60 6.06
C GLN A 17 -14.82 -15.66 6.84
N ALA A 18 -13.65 -15.36 6.28
CA ALA A 18 -12.73 -14.40 6.87
C ALA A 18 -13.45 -13.05 7.02
N ASN A 19 -13.50 -12.53 8.24
CA ASN A 19 -14.12 -11.25 8.51
C ASN A 19 -13.47 -10.16 7.65
N ALA A 20 -14.30 -9.25 7.16
CA ALA A 20 -13.90 -8.12 6.34
C ALA A 20 -12.84 -7.29 7.10
N GLN A 21 -11.62 -7.19 6.57
CA GLN A 21 -10.51 -6.51 7.22
C GLN A 21 -10.37 -5.09 6.67
N ILE A 22 -10.32 -4.09 7.55
CA ILE A 22 -9.89 -2.75 7.17
C ILE A 22 -8.38 -2.79 6.93
N VAL A 23 -7.99 -2.45 5.71
CA VAL A 23 -6.60 -2.47 5.24
C VAL A 23 -6.17 -1.05 4.92
N THR A 24 -5.02 -0.65 5.48
CA THR A 24 -4.33 0.58 5.09
C THR A 24 -3.08 0.22 4.28
N LYS A 25 -2.95 0.75 3.07
CA LYS A 25 -1.79 0.57 2.19
C LYS A 25 -1.16 1.93 1.89
N LYS A 26 0.14 2.05 2.14
CA LYS A 26 0.94 3.22 1.79
C LYS A 26 1.94 2.84 0.71
N LEU A 27 1.75 3.38 -0.49
CA LEU A 27 2.51 3.00 -1.67
C LEU A 27 3.21 4.21 -2.27
N GLN A 28 4.49 4.07 -2.56
CA GLN A 28 5.22 5.00 -3.40
C GLN A 28 5.08 4.56 -4.86
N ILE A 29 4.56 5.47 -5.68
CA ILE A 29 4.41 5.28 -7.11
C ILE A 29 5.39 6.21 -7.82
N VAL A 30 6.13 5.67 -8.77
CA VAL A 30 6.98 6.43 -9.69
C VAL A 30 6.66 5.99 -11.11
N ALA A 31 6.24 6.93 -11.93
CA ALA A 31 5.90 6.76 -13.33
C ALA A 31 6.86 7.61 -14.18
N SER A 32 7.41 7.01 -15.23
CA SER A 32 8.42 7.62 -16.10
C SER A 32 8.31 7.07 -17.53
N GLY A 33 9.15 7.57 -18.44
CA GLY A 33 9.09 7.16 -19.85
C GLY A 33 7.82 7.67 -20.54
N PHE A 34 7.41 8.90 -20.22
CA PHE A 34 6.30 9.55 -20.91
C PHE A 34 6.67 9.88 -22.37
N GLU A 35 5.65 10.10 -23.20
CA GLU A 35 5.85 10.49 -24.59
C GLU A 35 6.63 11.81 -24.71
N GLY A 36 7.33 12.01 -25.82
CA GLY A 36 8.14 13.20 -26.06
C GLY A 36 7.35 14.51 -25.90
N GLY A 37 7.91 15.44 -25.13
CA GLY A 37 7.31 16.74 -24.82
C GLY A 37 6.53 16.79 -23.50
N ALA A 38 6.50 15.71 -22.72
CA ALA A 38 5.87 15.69 -21.40
C ALA A 38 6.50 16.77 -20.48
N PRO A 39 5.69 17.66 -19.87
CA PRO A 39 6.23 18.70 -18.98
C PRO A 39 6.94 18.15 -17.74
N ILE A 40 6.62 16.93 -17.34
CA ILE A 40 7.18 16.25 -16.16
C ILE A 40 7.70 14.90 -16.62
N GLY A 41 9.03 14.76 -16.74
CA GLY A 41 9.65 13.51 -17.20
C GLY A 41 9.53 12.34 -16.22
N THR A 42 9.23 12.61 -14.94
CA THR A 42 8.98 11.59 -13.92
C THR A 42 7.95 12.09 -12.92
N VAL A 43 6.82 11.39 -12.86
CA VAL A 43 5.75 11.64 -11.89
C VAL A 43 5.96 10.71 -10.70
N LYS A 44 5.95 11.24 -9.49
CA LYS A 44 6.12 10.48 -8.26
C LYS A 44 5.17 10.99 -7.19
N GLY A 45 4.77 10.10 -6.27
CA GLY A 45 4.02 10.46 -5.08
C GLY A 45 3.82 9.26 -4.15
N ILE A 46 3.46 9.56 -2.91
CA ILE A 46 3.05 8.56 -1.91
C ILE A 46 1.53 8.62 -1.79
N PHE A 47 0.89 7.47 -1.94
CA PHE A 47 -0.55 7.28 -1.89
C PHE A 47 -0.91 6.41 -0.72
N GLU A 48 -1.85 6.86 0.12
CA GLU A 48 -2.35 6.10 1.25
C GLU A 48 -3.83 5.80 1.07
N PHE A 49 -4.15 4.50 1.02
CA PHE A 49 -5.49 3.97 0.81
C PHE A 49 -5.95 3.26 2.08
N THR A 50 -7.16 3.56 2.54
CA THR A 50 -7.81 2.83 3.64
C THR A 50 -9.14 2.27 3.15
N TYR A 51 -9.25 0.96 3.05
CA TYR A 51 -10.44 0.31 2.48
C TYR A 51 -10.76 -1.01 3.17
N ASN A 52 -12.00 -1.46 3.02
CA ASN A 52 -12.43 -2.77 3.46
C ASN A 52 -12.10 -3.81 2.37
N SER A 53 -11.19 -4.74 2.66
CA SER A 53 -10.79 -5.78 1.71
C SER A 53 -11.83 -6.87 1.48
N GLY A 54 -12.94 -6.87 2.23
CA GLY A 54 -14.07 -7.80 2.07
C GLY A 54 -15.25 -7.23 1.30
N ALA A 55 -15.25 -5.95 0.94
CA ALA A 55 -16.39 -5.29 0.30
C ALA A 55 -15.96 -4.39 -0.87
N PHE A 56 -16.88 -4.07 -1.76
CA PHE A 56 -16.67 -2.98 -2.73
C PHE A 56 -16.64 -1.65 -2.01
N LEU A 57 -15.80 -0.73 -2.48
CA LEU A 57 -15.82 0.65 -2.02
C LEU A 57 -16.53 1.53 -3.04
N THR A 58 -17.81 1.76 -2.77
CA THR A 58 -18.70 2.66 -3.51
C THR A 58 -19.56 3.43 -2.51
N PRO A 59 -19.60 4.77 -2.55
CA PRO A 59 -18.95 5.66 -3.53
C PRO A 59 -17.42 5.71 -3.36
N PRO A 60 -16.69 6.29 -4.35
CA PRO A 60 -15.26 6.54 -4.22
C PRO A 60 -14.90 7.32 -2.95
N ALA A 61 -13.75 7.01 -2.34
CA ALA A 61 -13.24 7.67 -1.14
C ALA A 61 -12.02 8.55 -1.46
N PRO A 62 -11.72 9.59 -0.67
CA PRO A 62 -10.51 10.39 -0.83
C PRO A 62 -9.24 9.56 -0.61
N VAL A 63 -8.21 9.79 -1.41
CA VAL A 63 -6.85 9.25 -1.17
C VAL A 63 -5.98 10.33 -0.54
N THR A 64 -5.18 9.97 0.47
CA THR A 64 -4.17 10.88 1.01
C THR A 64 -2.94 10.82 0.11
N LEU A 65 -2.58 11.96 -0.51
CA LEU A 65 -1.35 12.10 -1.28
C LEU A 65 -0.30 12.90 -0.53
N THR A 66 0.95 12.49 -0.66
CA THR A 66 2.10 13.25 -0.17
C THR A 66 3.20 13.24 -1.22
N GLY A 67 3.82 14.41 -1.46
CA GLY A 67 4.92 14.55 -2.40
C GLY A 67 4.57 14.26 -3.86
N PHE A 68 3.28 14.30 -4.21
CA PHE A 68 2.84 14.17 -5.60
C PHE A 68 3.23 15.41 -6.40
N ASN A 69 3.97 15.22 -7.50
CA ASN A 69 4.60 16.32 -8.24
C ASN A 69 3.90 16.69 -9.55
N ALA A 70 2.85 15.98 -9.97
CA ALA A 70 2.06 16.36 -11.14
C ALA A 70 0.87 17.26 -10.74
N PRO A 71 0.52 18.27 -11.56
CA PRO A 71 -0.65 19.09 -11.29
C PRO A 71 -1.92 18.28 -11.45
N TYR A 72 -2.90 18.52 -10.57
CA TYR A 72 -4.24 17.93 -10.66
C TYR A 72 -5.27 18.91 -10.09
N ALA A 73 -6.48 18.88 -10.64
CA ALA A 73 -7.60 19.67 -10.14
C ALA A 73 -8.53 18.80 -9.27
N GLY A 74 -9.07 19.39 -8.20
CA GLY A 74 -10.04 18.76 -7.32
C GLY A 74 -9.44 17.78 -6.31
N THR A 75 -10.28 16.88 -5.81
CA THR A 75 -9.90 15.86 -4.83
C THR A 75 -9.47 14.60 -5.55
N ALA A 76 -8.33 14.04 -5.16
CA ALA A 76 -7.96 12.71 -5.61
C ALA A 76 -8.78 11.66 -4.85
N LEU A 77 -9.33 10.73 -5.61
CA LEU A 77 -10.25 9.71 -5.14
C LEU A 77 -9.70 8.33 -5.48
N PHE A 78 -10.23 7.32 -4.81
CA PHE A 78 -10.07 5.93 -5.20
C PHE A 78 -11.37 5.13 -4.99
N SER A 79 -11.54 4.06 -5.76
CA SER A 79 -12.57 3.03 -5.54
C SER A 79 -11.92 1.65 -5.52
N PHE A 80 -12.47 0.73 -4.73
CA PHE A 80 -11.97 -0.65 -4.61
C PHE A 80 -12.99 -1.63 -5.18
N ASN A 81 -12.55 -2.40 -6.17
CA ASN A 81 -13.30 -3.50 -6.75
C ASN A 81 -12.76 -4.82 -6.20
N LYS A 82 -13.53 -5.42 -5.27
CA LYS A 82 -13.15 -6.69 -4.63
C LYS A 82 -13.03 -7.85 -5.63
N MET A 83 -13.92 -7.94 -6.61
CA MET A 83 -13.92 -9.06 -7.57
C MET A 83 -12.61 -9.13 -8.36
N ASN A 84 -12.02 -7.98 -8.66
CA ASN A 84 -10.81 -7.88 -9.48
C ASN A 84 -9.55 -7.56 -8.64
N ASP A 85 -9.66 -7.49 -7.31
CA ASP A 85 -8.63 -6.99 -6.40
C ASP A 85 -7.93 -5.72 -6.91
N MET A 86 -8.75 -4.74 -7.31
CA MET A 86 -8.29 -3.57 -8.07
C MET A 86 -8.72 -2.27 -7.39
N LEU A 87 -7.77 -1.35 -7.23
CA LEU A 87 -8.02 0.04 -6.92
C LEU A 87 -8.03 0.87 -8.22
N THR A 88 -9.10 1.62 -8.43
CA THR A 88 -9.13 2.68 -9.46
C THR A 88 -8.82 4.00 -8.77
N VAL A 89 -7.83 4.74 -9.24
CA VAL A 89 -7.34 5.96 -8.58
C VAL A 89 -7.27 7.09 -9.59
N GLY A 90 -7.67 8.28 -9.18
CA GLY A 90 -7.58 9.49 -10.03
C GLY A 90 -8.38 10.65 -9.45
N ASN A 91 -8.40 11.78 -10.14
CA ASN A 91 -9.19 12.95 -9.74
C ASN A 91 -10.58 13.04 -10.38
N ASN A 92 -10.92 12.11 -11.27
CA ASN A 92 -12.26 11.92 -11.83
C ASN A 92 -12.49 10.43 -12.09
N ILE A 93 -13.12 9.74 -11.12
CA ILE A 93 -13.29 8.29 -11.16
C ILE A 93 -14.75 7.88 -10.95
N GLY A 94 -15.12 6.80 -11.63
CA GLY A 94 -16.32 6.03 -11.39
C GLY A 94 -15.99 4.67 -10.75
N PHE A 95 -16.97 3.78 -10.74
CA PHE A 95 -16.74 2.39 -10.31
C PHE A 95 -15.94 1.65 -11.39
N GLY A 96 -14.69 1.29 -11.07
CA GLY A 96 -13.82 0.53 -11.98
C GLY A 96 -13.34 1.29 -13.23
N SER A 97 -13.51 2.61 -13.27
CA SER A 97 -13.07 3.45 -14.40
C SER A 97 -12.62 4.83 -13.94
N TYR A 98 -11.75 5.47 -14.71
CA TYR A 98 -11.39 6.87 -14.54
C TYR A 98 -11.46 7.58 -15.90
N THR A 99 -11.67 8.90 -15.88
CA THR A 99 -11.65 9.71 -17.10
C THR A 99 -10.59 10.79 -16.96
N LEU A 100 -9.70 10.89 -17.95
CA LEU A 100 -8.72 11.97 -18.06
C LEU A 100 -9.15 12.95 -19.14
N SER A 101 -9.15 14.25 -18.81
CA SER A 101 -9.39 15.32 -19.77
C SER A 101 -8.05 15.98 -20.16
N PRO A 102 -7.75 16.17 -21.45
CA PRO A 102 -6.59 16.97 -21.86
C PRO A 102 -6.73 18.45 -21.47
N ALA A 103 -7.95 18.95 -21.26
CA ALA A 103 -8.24 20.36 -20.94
C ALA A 103 -8.19 20.68 -19.44
N THR A 104 -8.07 19.67 -18.57
CA THR A 104 -8.04 19.86 -17.11
C THR A 104 -6.90 19.07 -16.52
N ALA A 105 -6.14 19.68 -15.59
CA ALA A 105 -5.07 18.97 -14.91
C ALA A 105 -5.62 17.78 -14.12
N GLY A 106 -5.00 16.61 -14.26
CA GLY A 106 -5.50 15.39 -13.64
C GLY A 106 -4.58 14.20 -13.84
N PHE A 107 -4.87 13.12 -13.13
CA PHE A 107 -4.16 11.86 -13.24
C PHE A 107 -5.11 10.68 -13.01
N GLY A 108 -4.73 9.51 -13.51
CA GLY A 108 -5.50 8.29 -13.31
C GLY A 108 -4.67 7.04 -13.57
N PHE A 109 -4.95 5.99 -12.79
CA PHE A 109 -4.35 4.67 -12.96
C PHE A 109 -5.21 3.58 -12.32
N PHE A 110 -4.92 2.34 -12.71
CA PHE A 110 -5.43 1.13 -12.07
C PHE A 110 -4.30 0.45 -11.32
N LEU A 111 -4.52 0.16 -10.04
CA LEU A 111 -3.63 -0.66 -9.23
C LEU A 111 -4.28 -2.01 -9.03
N LYS A 112 -3.71 -3.06 -9.61
CA LYS A 112 -4.18 -4.45 -9.54
C LYS A 112 -3.46 -5.21 -8.43
N ASN A 113 -4.03 -6.34 -8.01
CA ASN A 113 -3.45 -7.25 -7.03
C ASN A 113 -3.09 -6.55 -5.70
N VAL A 114 -3.94 -5.59 -5.29
CA VAL A 114 -3.67 -4.68 -4.16
C VAL A 114 -3.49 -5.44 -2.84
N SER A 115 -4.17 -6.58 -2.71
CA SER A 115 -4.13 -7.41 -1.51
C SER A 115 -2.86 -8.27 -1.41
N THR A 116 -2.14 -8.48 -2.51
CA THR A 116 -0.97 -9.38 -2.59
C THR A 116 0.29 -8.65 -3.06
N ASN A 117 0.48 -8.53 -4.37
CA ASN A 117 1.62 -7.86 -5.01
C ASN A 117 1.13 -6.72 -5.92
N PRO A 118 0.96 -5.50 -5.40
CA PRO A 118 0.34 -4.41 -6.14
C PRO A 118 1.11 -4.05 -7.40
N ASN A 119 0.43 -3.97 -8.54
CA ASN A 119 1.00 -3.56 -9.83
C ASN A 119 0.14 -2.49 -10.52
N ILE A 120 0.77 -1.57 -11.25
CA ILE A 120 0.08 -0.60 -12.10
C ILE A 120 0.39 -0.90 -13.56
N ASP A 121 -0.65 -1.15 -14.34
CA ASP A 121 -0.48 -1.45 -15.77
C ASP A 121 -0.41 -0.18 -16.63
N SER A 122 -1.10 0.89 -16.21
CA SER A 122 -1.15 2.15 -16.95
C SER A 122 -1.25 3.33 -15.99
N PHE A 123 -0.45 4.37 -16.25
CA PHE A 123 -0.53 5.64 -15.56
C PHE A 123 -0.62 6.75 -16.59
N GLY A 124 -1.64 7.59 -16.48
CA GLY A 124 -1.84 8.76 -17.33
C GLY A 124 -1.96 10.04 -16.52
N TYR A 125 -1.46 11.14 -17.06
CA TYR A 125 -1.71 12.47 -16.50
C TYR A 125 -1.88 13.55 -17.57
N SER A 126 -2.50 14.66 -17.20
CA SER A 126 -2.69 15.86 -18.00
C SER A 126 -2.32 17.07 -17.16
N THR A 127 -1.71 18.08 -17.80
CA THR A 127 -1.47 19.40 -17.17
C THR A 127 -2.58 20.41 -17.47
N GLY A 128 -3.63 20.00 -18.20
CA GLY A 128 -4.65 20.90 -18.73
C GLY A 128 -4.26 21.63 -20.02
N GLY A 129 -3.11 21.28 -20.62
CA GLY A 129 -2.56 21.93 -21.82
C GLY A 129 -2.98 21.31 -23.16
N GLY A 130 -4.04 20.50 -23.20
CA GLY A 130 -4.55 19.90 -24.45
C GLY A 130 -3.97 18.52 -24.81
N LYS A 131 -3.18 17.90 -23.92
CA LYS A 131 -2.60 16.57 -24.14
C LYS A 131 -2.58 15.73 -22.86
N ILE A 132 -2.76 14.41 -23.03
CA ILE A 132 -2.59 13.39 -21.99
C ILE A 132 -1.28 12.67 -22.27
N TRP A 133 -0.52 12.43 -21.21
CA TRP A 133 0.77 11.74 -21.22
C TRP A 133 0.63 10.39 -20.51
N HIS A 134 1.12 9.32 -21.12
CA HIS A 134 1.10 7.97 -20.59
C HIS A 134 2.51 7.50 -20.29
N ALA A 135 2.71 6.90 -19.12
CA ALA A 135 4.00 6.36 -18.73
C ALA A 135 4.25 5.00 -19.39
N SER A 136 5.48 4.75 -19.83
CA SER A 136 5.92 3.42 -20.27
C SER A 136 6.52 2.59 -19.14
N ASN A 137 7.01 3.24 -18.07
CA ASN A 137 7.70 2.61 -16.96
C ASN A 137 7.05 3.04 -15.64
N ILE A 138 6.50 2.09 -14.90
CA ILE A 138 5.80 2.36 -13.64
C ILE A 138 6.35 1.42 -12.58
N THR A 139 6.79 1.97 -11.46
CA THR A 139 7.23 1.20 -10.30
C THR A 139 6.34 1.51 -9.12
N VAL A 140 5.87 0.45 -8.46
CA VAL A 140 5.14 0.52 -7.20
C VAL A 140 6.01 -0.12 -6.14
N SER A 141 6.19 0.57 -5.03
CA SER A 141 6.89 0.03 -3.88
C SER A 141 6.13 0.40 -2.61
N PRO A 142 6.22 -0.39 -1.53
CA PRO A 142 5.79 0.07 -0.23
C PRO A 142 6.51 1.39 0.08
N ALA A 143 5.76 2.44 0.40
CA ALA A 143 6.40 3.64 0.93
C ALA A 143 7.11 3.22 2.21
N SER A 144 8.40 3.51 2.34
CA SER A 144 9.19 3.09 3.48
C SER A 144 8.44 3.48 4.76
N ALA A 145 8.01 2.48 5.52
CA ALA A 145 7.49 2.73 6.86
C ALA A 145 8.70 3.24 7.66
N VAL A 146 8.79 4.56 7.80
CA VAL A 146 9.63 5.12 8.85
C VAL A 146 9.12 4.45 10.13
N PRO A 147 9.98 3.72 10.88
CA PRO A 147 9.51 3.05 12.09
C PRO A 147 8.76 4.07 12.93
N GLU A 148 7.56 3.73 13.38
CA GLU A 148 6.77 4.63 14.20
C GLU A 148 7.59 5.03 15.43
N ALA A 149 7.30 6.20 16.01
CA ALA A 149 8.00 6.66 17.22
C ALA A 149 7.95 5.61 18.35
N SER A 150 6.89 4.81 18.41
CA SER A 150 6.75 3.65 19.31
C SER A 150 7.76 2.54 19.02
N ALA A 151 8.00 2.21 17.74
CA ALA A 151 9.01 1.23 17.34
C ALA A 151 10.43 1.70 17.68
N TRP A 152 10.71 3.00 17.48
CA TRP A 152 11.96 3.60 17.95
C TRP A 152 12.10 3.53 19.47
N ALA A 153 11.03 3.86 20.21
CA ALA A 153 11.04 3.79 21.66
C ALA A 153 11.27 2.35 22.15
N MET A 154 10.69 1.34 21.51
CA MET A 154 10.94 -0.06 21.84
C MET A 154 12.37 -0.48 21.52
N MET A 155 12.94 -0.06 20.38
CA MET A 155 14.35 -0.32 20.07
C MET A 155 15.27 0.34 21.09
N ILE A 156 15.10 1.64 21.35
CA ILE A 156 15.90 2.40 22.31
C ILE A 156 15.75 1.81 23.71
N GLY A 157 14.53 1.48 24.11
CA GLY A 157 14.24 0.83 25.38
C GLY A 157 14.90 -0.54 25.52
N GLY A 158 14.79 -1.38 24.49
CA GLY A 158 15.41 -2.71 24.45
C GLY A 158 16.94 -2.66 24.52
N PHE A 159 17.57 -1.81 23.70
CA PHE A 159 19.02 -1.61 23.73
C PHE A 159 19.50 -0.96 25.03
N GLY A 160 18.73 -0.02 25.57
CA GLY A 160 18.99 0.61 26.86
C GLY A 160 18.96 -0.40 28.02
N ALA A 161 17.93 -1.25 28.06
CA ALA A 161 17.79 -2.29 29.07
C ALA A 161 18.93 -3.33 28.98
N ALA A 162 19.21 -3.85 27.79
CA ALA A 162 20.31 -4.79 27.57
C ALA A 162 21.67 -4.20 27.97
N GLY A 163 21.93 -2.95 27.58
CA GLY A 163 23.14 -2.21 27.98
C GLY A 163 23.21 -1.99 29.50
N GLY A 164 22.07 -1.71 30.15
CA GLY A 164 21.96 -1.57 31.60
C GLY A 164 22.35 -2.85 32.34
N VAL A 165 21.82 -4.00 31.91
CA VAL A 165 22.13 -5.32 32.49
C VAL A 165 23.63 -5.65 32.33
N LEU A 166 24.20 -5.41 31.15
CA LEU A 166 25.63 -5.65 30.90
C LEU A 166 26.53 -4.78 31.78
N ARG A 167 26.17 -3.50 31.99
CA ARG A 167 26.92 -2.60 32.88
C ARG A 167 26.80 -3.03 34.34
N ALA A 168 25.61 -3.42 34.79
CA ALA A 168 25.40 -3.91 36.15
C ALA A 168 26.19 -5.20 36.43
N ALA A 169 26.21 -6.14 35.48
CA ALA A 169 26.96 -7.39 35.60
C ALA A 169 28.48 -7.14 35.72
N ARG A 170 29.04 -6.20 34.93
CA ARG A 170 30.46 -5.82 35.03
C ARG A 170 30.83 -5.24 36.38
N ARG A 171 29.98 -4.36 36.94
CA ARG A 171 30.22 -3.76 38.27
C ARG A 171 30.30 -4.83 39.36
N ARG A 172 29.40 -5.82 39.33
CA ARG A 172 29.40 -6.93 40.28
C ARG A 172 30.67 -7.80 40.20
N ARG A 173 31.19 -8.04 38.99
CA ARG A 173 32.44 -8.80 38.78
C ARG A 173 33.67 -8.05 39.30
N ALA A 174 33.75 -6.73 39.08
CA ALA A 174 34.88 -5.93 39.54
C ALA A 174 34.99 -5.87 41.08
N SER A 175 33.86 -5.74 41.78
CA SER A 175 33.83 -5.74 43.25
C SER A 175 34.18 -7.10 43.88
N GLY A 176 33.96 -8.22 43.17
CA GLY A 176 34.25 -9.56 43.66
C GLY A 176 35.73 -9.94 43.66
N GLN A 177 36.58 -9.22 42.93
CA GLN A 177 38.03 -9.48 42.87
C GLN A 177 38.85 -8.69 43.90
N ALA A 178 38.24 -7.80 44.70
CA ALA A 178 38.95 -7.02 45.71
C ALA A 178 39.17 -7.76 47.06
N PHE A 179 38.72 -9.02 47.18
CA PHE A 179 38.77 -9.81 48.42
C PHE A 179 39.43 -11.18 48.26
N ALA A 180 40.23 -11.39 47.21
CA ALA A 180 41.06 -12.57 47.03
C ALA A 180 42.53 -12.13 46.91
#